data_AF-A0A3D0XB72-F1
#
_entry.id   AF-A0A3D0XB72-F1
#
_cell.length_a   1.000
_cell.length_b   1.000
_cell.length_c   1.000
_cell.angle_alpha   90.00
_cell.angle_beta   90.00
_cell.angle_gamma   90.00
#
_symmetry.space_group_name_H-M   'P 1'
#
loop_
_entity.id
_entity.type
_entity.pdbx_description
1 polymer ?
#
loop_
_entity_poly.entity_id
_entity_poly.type
_entity_poly.pdbx_seq_one_letter_code
_entity_poly.pdbx_strand_id
1 'polypeptide(L)' 'MKIYSITYDKVLDLKRAANEKFTDKIHFHDACGGQYFNLETPNAELQKFIVNYFEKQGVTVVFAEDNMNFHLEKP' A
#
# COMPACT_ATOMS: atom_id res chain seq x y z
N MET A 1 5.58 -12.10 -12.35
CA MET A 1 4.92 -10.83 -11.99
C MET A 1 5.96 -9.96 -11.29
N LYS A 2 6.10 -8.68 -11.65
CA LYS A 2 7.18 -7.82 -11.15
C LYS A 2 6.59 -6.79 -10.18
N ILE A 3 7.19 -6.67 -8.98
CA ILE A 3 6.82 -5.62 -8.03
C ILE A 3 6.98 -4.26 -8.73
N TYR A 4 5.92 -3.47 -8.67
CA TYR A 4 5.90 -2.11 -9.16
C TYR A 4 6.32 -1.15 -8.06
N SER A 5 7.38 -0.39 -8.32
CA SER A 5 7.89 0.61 -7.38
C SER A 5 7.32 2.00 -7.69
N ILE A 6 7.02 2.74 -6.63
CA ILE A 6 6.59 4.13 -6.67
C ILE A 6 7.65 5.04 -6.03
N THR A 7 7.58 6.34 -6.35
CA THR A 7 8.46 7.33 -5.72
C THR A 7 8.11 7.51 -4.25
N TYR A 8 9.07 8.00 -3.45
CA TYR A 8 8.82 8.29 -2.04
C TYR A 8 7.75 9.37 -1.86
N ASP A 9 7.66 10.37 -2.75
CA ASP A 9 6.58 11.36 -2.71
C ASP A 9 5.20 10.69 -2.83
N LYS A 10 5.07 9.70 -3.71
CA LYS A 10 3.82 8.96 -3.87
C LYS A 10 3.47 8.12 -2.63
N VAL A 11 4.49 7.61 -1.93
CA VAL A 11 4.33 6.96 -0.61
C VAL A 11 3.81 7.97 0.41
N LEU A 12 4.36 9.18 0.46
CA LEU A 12 3.92 10.22 1.38
C LEU A 12 2.48 10.64 1.11
N ASP A 13 2.09 10.76 -0.16
CA ASP A 13 0.71 11.08 -0.55
C ASP A 13 -0.28 10.00 -0.10
N LEU A 14 0.06 8.72 -0.29
CA LEU A 14 -0.74 7.61 0.22
C LEU A 14 -0.91 7.70 1.74
N LYS A 15 0.20 7.89 2.47
CA LYS A 15 0.18 7.97 3.95
C LYS A 15 -0.65 9.15 4.45
N ARG A 16 -0.54 10.32 3.81
CA ARG A 16 -1.36 11.50 4.15
C ARG A 16 -2.84 11.23 3.94
N ALA A 17 -3.21 10.73 2.77
CA ALA A 17 -4.61 10.45 2.44
C ALA A 17 -5.23 9.37 3.35
N ALA A 18 -4.44 8.39 3.82
CA ALA A 18 -4.88 7.42 4.82
C ALA A 18 -5.01 8.06 6.22
N ASN A 19 -4.02 8.84 6.66
CA ASN A 19 -4.00 9.48 7.98
C ASN A 19 -5.15 10.48 8.22
N GLU A 20 -5.75 11.01 7.15
CA GLU A 20 -6.96 11.86 7.25
C GLU A 20 -8.21 11.08 7.66
N LYS A 21 -8.22 9.75 7.50
CA LYS A 21 -9.40 8.90 7.66
C LYS A 21 -9.23 7.77 8.67
N PHE A 22 -7.99 7.35 8.91
CA PHE A 22 -7.67 6.18 9.72
C PHE A 22 -6.63 6.53 10.77
N THR A 23 -6.76 5.93 11.95
CA THR A 23 -5.75 6.02 13.01
C THR A 23 -4.52 5.19 12.67
N ASP A 24 -4.74 4.01 12.10
CA ASP A 24 -3.72 3.01 11.77
C ASP A 24 -2.72 3.54 10.74
N LYS A 25 -1.44 3.20 10.94
CA LYS A 25 -0.35 3.66 10.06
C LYS A 25 -0.01 2.64 8.98
N ILE A 26 0.36 3.19 7.82
CA ILE A 26 0.98 2.44 6.72
C ILE A 26 2.50 2.60 6.84
N HIS A 27 3.19 1.48 7.04
CA HIS A 27 4.64 1.38 6.99
C HIS A 27 5.10 1.12 5.55
N PHE A 28 6.26 1.65 5.19
CA PHE A 28 6.84 1.52 3.85
C PHE A 28 8.26 0.98 3.99
N HIS A 29 8.60 0.02 3.13
CA HIS A 29 9.89 -0.63 3.07
C HIS A 29 10.40 -0.63 1.63
N ASP A 30 11.67 -0.30 1.47
CA ASP A 30 12.39 -0.37 0.20
C ASP A 30 13.70 -1.14 0.46
N ALA A 31 13.76 -2.38 0.00
CA ALA A 31 14.84 -3.31 0.29
C ALA A 31 15.23 -4.09 -0.98
N CYS A 32 16.24 -4.97 -0.88
CA CYS A 32 16.72 -5.76 -2.02
C CYS A 32 15.63 -6.60 -2.72
N GLY A 33 14.55 -6.94 -2.01
CA GLY A 33 13.40 -7.67 -2.56
C GLY A 33 12.36 -6.80 -3.28
N GLY A 34 12.56 -5.48 -3.33
CA GLY A 34 11.61 -4.52 -3.87
C GLY A 34 10.83 -3.78 -2.79
N GLN A 35 9.89 -2.95 -3.25
CA GLN A 35 9.05 -2.13 -2.37
C GLN A 35 7.83 -2.91 -1.86
N TYR A 36 7.57 -2.78 -0.57
CA TYR A 36 6.38 -3.32 0.07
C TYR A 36 5.94 -2.44 1.25
N PHE A 37 4.75 -2.71 1.74
CA PHE A 37 4.08 -1.95 2.77
C PHE A 37 3.50 -2.90 3.83
N ASN A 38 3.29 -2.36 5.03
CA ASN A 38 2.70 -3.11 6.14
C ASN A 38 1.70 -2.23 6.90
N LEU A 39 0.61 -2.82 7.36
CA LEU A 39 -0.37 -2.21 8.27
C LEU A 39 -0.06 -2.63 9.71
N GLU A 40 -0.27 -1.73 10.68
CA GLU A 40 -0.09 -2.04 12.12
C GLU A 40 -0.97 -3.21 12.60
N THR A 41 -2.20 -3.28 12.10
CA THR A 41 -3.17 -4.34 12.38
C THR A 41 -4.01 -4.64 11.13
N PRO A 42 -4.60 -5.84 11.02
CA PRO A 42 -5.54 -6.12 9.94
C PRO A 42 -6.72 -5.15 9.99
N ASN A 43 -6.94 -4.41 8.90
CA ASN A 43 -7.99 -3.38 8.82
C ASN A 43 -8.63 -3.37 7.42
N ALA A 44 -9.81 -3.99 7.31
CA ALA A 44 -10.50 -4.17 6.03
C ALA A 44 -10.88 -2.84 5.34
N GLU A 45 -11.26 -1.81 6.10
CA GLU A 45 -11.62 -0.51 5.53
C GLU A 45 -10.40 0.24 5.00
N LEU A 46 -9.26 0.16 5.70
CA LEU A 46 -8.00 0.72 5.24
C LEU A 46 -7.49 -0.02 3.99
N GLN A 47 -7.57 -1.35 3.97
CA GLN A 47 -7.23 -2.14 2.78
C GLN A 47 -8.06 -1.73 1.56
N LYS A 48 -9.39 -1.63 1.73
CA LYS A 48 -10.30 -1.19 0.67
C LYS A 48 -9.98 0.24 0.21
N PHE A 49 -9.63 1.14 1.13
CA PHE A 49 -9.17 2.47 0.79
C PHE A 49 -7.90 2.45 -0.06
N ILE A 50 -6.89 1.65 0.30
CA ILE A 50 -5.62 1.52 -0.43
C ILE A 50 -5.86 0.97 -1.84
N VAL A 51 -6.70 -0.07 -1.98
CA VAL A 51 -7.10 -0.62 -3.28
C VAL A 51 -7.71 0.48 -4.16
N ASN A 52 -8.72 1.19 -3.65
CA ASN A 52 -9.39 2.26 -4.38
C ASN A 52 -8.45 3.44 -4.74
N TYR A 53 -7.47 3.72 -3.89
CA TYR A 53 -6.48 4.77 -4.13
C TYR A 53 -5.62 4.46 -5.36
N PHE A 54 -5.22 3.20 -5.54
CA PHE A 54 -4.35 2.75 -6.63
C PHE A 54 -5.10 2.30 -7.89
N GLU A 55 -6.34 1.83 -7.77
CA GLU A 55 -7.17 1.41 -8.91
C GLU A 55 -7.30 2.51 -9.97
N LYS A 56 -7.53 3.76 -9.54
CA LYS A 56 -7.61 4.94 -10.42
C LYS A 56 -6.32 5.24 -11.19
N GLN A 57 -5.22 4.57 -10.84
CA GLN A 57 -3.89 4.76 -11.40
C GLN A 57 -3.44 3.55 -12.22
N GLY A 58 -4.31 2.55 -12.42
CA GLY A 58 -3.99 1.31 -13.10
C GLY A 58 -2.93 0.47 -12.36
N VAL A 59 -2.91 0.57 -11.02
CA VAL A 59 -1.99 -0.18 -10.16
C VAL A 59 -2.79 -1.17 -9.34
N THR A 60 -2.36 -2.42 -9.33
CA THR A 60 -2.95 -3.50 -8.52
C THR A 60 -2.27 -3.51 -7.16
N VAL A 61 -3.07 -3.65 -6.10
CA VAL A 61 -2.59 -3.85 -4.72
C VAL A 61 -2.79 -5.31 -4.36
N VAL A 62 -1.71 -5.99 -3.96
CA VAL A 62 -1.74 -7.41 -3.61
C VAL A 62 -1.42 -7.55 -2.12
N PHE A 63 -2.42 -7.95 -1.34
CA PHE A 63 -2.25 -8.26 0.08
C PHE A 63 -1.77 -9.70 0.25
N ALA A 64 -0.90 -9.92 1.24
CA ALA A 64 -0.51 -11.23 1.72
C ALA A 64 -1.64 -11.86 2.56
N GLU A 65 -1.52 -13.15 2.86
CA GLU A 65 -2.52 -13.90 3.65
C GLU A 65 -2.76 -13.33 5.05
N ASP A 66 -1.75 -12.66 5.61
CA ASP A 66 -1.83 -12.00 6.91
C ASP A 66 -2.67 -10.71 6.92
N ASN A 67 -3.15 -10.26 5.76
CA ASN A 67 -3.97 -9.06 5.60
C ASN A 67 -3.30 -7.76 6.12
N MET A 68 -1.99 -7.77 6.31
CA MET A 68 -1.21 -6.62 6.80
C MET A 68 -0.13 -6.22 5.80
N ASN A 69 0.55 -7.19 5.19
CA ASN A 69 1.58 -6.93 4.21
C ASN A 69 0.97 -6.80 2.81
N PHE A 70 1.46 -5.84 2.04
CA PHE A 70 1.09 -5.73 0.63
C PHE A 70 2.20 -5.14 -0.24
N HIS A 71 2.16 -5.47 -1.52
CA HIS A 71 2.99 -4.85 -2.54
C HIS A 71 2.13 -4.36 -3.70
N LEU A 72 2.75 -3.58 -4.59
CA LEU A 72 2.10 -3.03 -5.76
C LEU A 72 2.55 -3.77 -7.01
N GLU A 73 1.65 -3.87 -7.98
CA GLU A 73 1.92 -4.46 -9.28
C GLU A 73 1.31 -3.61 -10.40
N LYS A 74 1.88 -3.75 -11.59
CA LYS A 74 1.30 -3.23 -12.82
C LYS A 74 1.12 -4.37 -13.83
N PRO A 75 0.06 -4.32 -14.66
CA PRO A 75 -0.07 -5.18 -15.83
C PRO A 75 1.15 -5.12 -16.75
#